data_AF-A0A7S5L002-F1
#
_entry.id   AF-A0A7S5L002-F1
#
_cell.length_a   1.000
_cell.length_b   1.000
_cell.length_c   1.000
_cell.angle_alpha   90.00
_cell.angle_beta   90.00
_cell.angle_gamma   90.00
#
_symmetry.space_group_name_H-M   'P 1'
#
loop_
_entity.id
_entity.type
_entity.pdbx_description
1 polymer ?
#
loop_
_entity_poly.entity_id
_entity_poly.type
_entity_poly.pdbx_seq_one_letter_code
_entity_poly.pdbx_strand_id
1 'polypeptide(L)' 'YVTVQMVDEVQVEYYDSNTQRIITKQDWVDQATRDKDPDSLERETENRKGNQQVYKVNLGTLKK' A
#
# COMPACT_ATOMS: atom_id res chain seq x y z
N TYR A 1 -9.08 -3.17 5.59
CA TYR A 1 -8.29 -3.56 4.41
C TYR A 1 -6.85 -3.30 4.76
N VAL A 2 -5.96 -4.25 4.51
CA VAL A 2 -4.54 -4.17 4.85
C VAL A 2 -3.77 -4.78 3.69
N THR A 3 -2.65 -4.16 3.32
CA THR A 3 -1.67 -4.75 2.39
C THR A 3 -0.30 -4.72 3.02
N VAL A 4 0.41 -5.83 2.90
CA VAL A 4 1.81 -5.96 3.31
C VAL A 4 2.60 -6.41 2.08
N GLN A 5 3.74 -5.77 1.84
CA GLN A 5 4.66 -6.19 0.80
C GLN A 5 5.87 -6.86 1.42
N MET A 6 6.22 -8.02 0.89
CA MET A 6 7.36 -8.84 1.31
C MET A 6 8.37 -8.94 0.18
N VAL A 7 9.65 -8.81 0.49
CA VAL A 7 10.77 -9.12 -0.42
C VAL A 7 11.73 -10.01 0.37
N ASP A 8 12.02 -11.20 -0.16
CA ASP A 8 12.88 -12.20 0.50
C ASP A 8 12.50 -12.44 1.97
N GLU A 9 11.21 -12.69 2.20
CA GLU A 9 10.63 -12.94 3.54
C GLU A 9 10.71 -11.75 4.53
N VAL A 10 11.22 -10.60 4.09
CA VAL A 10 11.28 -9.37 4.87
C VAL A 10 10.12 -8.45 4.50
N GLN A 11 9.45 -7.92 5.51
CA GLN A 11 8.43 -6.89 5.31
C GLN A 11 9.08 -5.56 4.90
N VAL A 12 8.69 -5.06 3.73
CA VAL A 12 9.25 -3.85 3.12
C VAL A 12 8.26 -2.69 3.09
N GLU A 13 6.96 -2.96 2.97
CA GLU A 13 5.92 -1.93 2.98
C GLU A 13 4.69 -2.39 3.76
N TYR A 14 3.97 -1.41 4.28
CA TYR A 14 2.73 -1.58 5.01
C TYR A 14 1.72 -0.48 4.63
N TYR A 15 0.46 -0.87 4.45
CA TYR A 15 -0.67 0.03 4.30
C TYR A 15 -1.88 -0.54 5.01
N ASP A 16 -2.65 0.31 5.68
CA ASP A 16 -3.97 -0.04 6.20
C ASP A 16 -5.00 1.06 5.98
N SER A 17 -6.27 0.66 6.11
CA SER A 17 -7.43 1.51 5.87
C SER A 17 -7.63 2.66 6.85
N ASN A 18 -6.97 2.64 8.01
CA ASN A 18 -7.03 3.69 9.02
C ASN A 18 -5.98 4.76 8.74
N THR A 19 -4.73 4.36 8.48
CA THR A 19 -3.64 5.29 8.18
C THR A 19 -3.70 5.82 6.75
N GLN A 20 -4.16 5.01 5.80
CA GLN A 20 -4.34 5.35 4.39
C GLN A 20 -3.09 5.94 3.72
N ARG A 21 -1.92 5.47 4.12
CA ARG A 21 -0.63 5.83 3.58
C ARG A 21 0.28 4.62 3.59
N ILE A 22 1.14 4.52 2.58
CA ILE A 22 2.20 3.52 2.56
C ILE A 22 3.30 3.92 3.54
N ILE A 23 3.68 2.96 4.38
CA ILE A 23 4.80 3.05 5.29
C ILE A 23 5.84 2.02 4.84
N THR A 24 6.96 2.52 4.36
CA THR A 24 8.19 1.75 4.11
C THR A 24 8.77 1.28 5.45
N LYS A 25 9.36 0.09 5.46
CA LYS A 25 9.88 -0.59 6.67
C LYS A 25 11.38 -0.85 6.63
N GLN A 26 12.02 -0.65 5.49
CA GLN A 26 13.45 -0.87 5.30
C GLN A 26 14.09 0.35 4.64
N ASP A 27 15.28 0.74 5.11
CA ASP A 27 15.99 1.94 4.65
C ASP A 27 16.28 1.92 3.14
N TRP A 28 16.57 0.74 2.59
CA TRP A 28 16.86 0.59 1.17
C TRP A 28 15.62 0.81 0.28
N VAL A 29 14.41 0.50 0.77
CA VAL A 29 13.15 0.79 0.07
C VAL A 29 12.88 2.29 0.09
N ASP A 30 13.10 2.88 1.26
CA ASP A 30 13.00 4.33 1.48
C ASP A 30 13.92 5.11 0.55
N GLN A 31 15.18 4.67 0.45
CA GLN A 31 16.15 5.29 -0.45
C GLN A 31 15.77 5.08 -1.91
N ALA A 32 15.40 3.85 -2.30
CA ALA A 32 15.05 3.55 -3.69
C ALA A 32 13.83 4.35 -4.18
N THR A 33 12.82 4.54 -3.33
CA THR A 33 11.61 5.32 -3.64
C THR A 33 11.93 6.81 -3.78
N ARG A 34 12.78 7.38 -2.91
CA ARG A 34 13.20 8.78 -3.02
C ARG A 34 14.09 9.06 -4.23
N ASP A 35 15.04 8.17 -4.52
CA ASP A 35 16.09 8.43 -5.50
C ASP A 35 15.63 8.20 -6.95
N LYS A 36 14.74 7.23 -7.19
CA LYS A 36 14.33 6.84 -8.56
C LYS A 36 13.04 7.48 -9.03
N ASP A 37 12.03 7.56 -8.18
CA ASP A 37 10.71 8.09 -8.50
C ASP A 37 10.09 8.69 -7.23
N PRO A 38 10.41 9.97 -6.92
CA PRO A 38 10.02 10.62 -5.66
C PRO A 38 8.52 10.57 -5.37
N ASP A 39 7.70 10.54 -6.42
CA ASP A 39 6.24 10.58 -6.34
C ASP A 39 5.61 9.16 -6.35
N SER A 40 6.43 8.11 -6.49
CA SER A 40 5.97 6.72 -6.57
C SER A 40 5.11 6.31 -5.36
N LEU A 41 5.52 6.67 -4.15
CA LEU A 41 4.79 6.34 -2.92
C LEU A 41 3.44 7.05 -2.84
N GLU A 42 3.33 8.27 -3.38
CA GLU A 42 2.04 8.98 -3.41
C GLU A 42 1.10 8.30 -4.41
N ARG A 43 1.58 8.03 -5.63
CA ARG A 43 0.81 7.31 -6.65
C ARG A 43 0.32 5.95 -6.16
N GLU A 44 1.21 5.17 -5.54
CA GLU A 44 0.84 3.86 -5.00
C GLU A 44 -0.12 3.96 -3.80
N THR A 45 -0.03 5.04 -3.01
CA THR A 45 -0.97 5.27 -1.90
C THR A 45 -2.38 5.49 -2.45
N GLU A 46 -2.53 6.31 -3.50
CA GLU A 46 -3.82 6.55 -4.14
C GLU A 46 -4.38 5.28 -4.81
N ASN A 47 -3.52 4.48 -5.45
CA ASN A 47 -3.90 3.18 -5.99
C ASN A 47 -4.45 2.25 -4.90
N ARG A 48 -3.78 2.18 -3.73
CA ARG A 48 -4.24 1.36 -2.58
C ARG A 48 -5.55 1.87 -1.97
N LYS A 49 -5.77 3.20 -1.94
CA LYS A 49 -7.07 3.79 -1.55
C LYS A 49 -8.18 3.38 -2.53
N GLY A 50 -7.92 3.41 -3.84
CA GLY A 50 -8.85 2.94 -4.86
C GLY A 50 -9.22 1.46 -4.68
N ASN A 51 -8.22 0.60 -4.51
CA ASN A 51 -8.41 -0.83 -4.28
C ASN A 51 -9.26 -1.11 -3.02
N GLN A 52 -8.99 -0.38 -1.94
CA GLN A 52 -9.80 -0.49 -0.72
C GLN A 52 -11.30 -0.22 -0.97
N GLN A 53 -11.64 0.81 -1.75
CA GLN A 53 -13.05 1.11 -2.06
C GLN A 53 -13.68 0.01 -2.91
N VAL A 54 -12.96 -0.50 -3.91
CA VAL A 54 -13.41 -1.62 -4.74
C VAL A 54 -13.71 -2.85 -3.87
N TYR A 55 -12.80 -3.23 -2.97
CA TYR A 55 -13.02 -4.37 -2.07
C TYR A 55 -14.19 -4.14 -1.11
N LYS A 56 -14.38 -2.92 -0.61
CA LYS A 56 -15.53 -2.58 0.24
C LYS A 56 -16.85 -2.79 -0.49
N VAL A 57 -16.95 -2.32 -1.75
CA VAL A 57 -18.14 -2.52 -2.59
C VAL A 57 -18.36 -4.00 -2.89
N ASN A 58 -17.31 -4.71 -3.31
CA ASN A 58 -17.40 -6.13 -3.65
C ASN A 58 -17.84 -6.98 -2.45
N LEU A 59 -17.30 -6.73 -1.26
CA LEU A 59 -17.75 -7.41 -0.04
C LEU A 59 -19.21 -7.08 0.30
N GLY A 60 -19.65 -5.85 0.06
CA GLY A 60 -21.05 -5.47 0.19
C GLY A 60 -21.96 -6.22 -0.78
N THR A 61 -21.53 -6.40 -2.03
CA THR A 61 -22.26 -7.17 -3.05
C THR A 61 -22.29 -8.67 -2.74
N LEU A 62 -21.16 -9.25 -2.33
CA LEU A 62 -21.04 -10.69 -2.04
C LEU A 62 -21.80 -11.13 -0.79
N LYS A 63 -22.08 -10.21 0.14
CA LYS A 63 -22.87 -10.48 1.35
C LYS A 63 -24.38 -10.41 1.13
N LYS A 64 -24.85 -9.95 -0.03
CA LYS A 64 -26.26 -9.98 -0.39
C LYS A 64 -26.69 -11.38 -0.77
#